data_AF-A0AAV8Z2W6-F1
#
_entry.id   AF-A0AAV8Z2W6-F1
#
_cell.length_a   1.000
_cell.length_b   1.000
_cell.length_c   1.000
_cell.angle_alpha   90.00
_cell.angle_beta   90.00
_cell.angle_gamma   90.00
#
_symmetry.space_group_name_H-M   'P 1'
#
loop_
_entity.id
_entity.type
_entity.pdbx_description
1 polymer ?
#
loop_
_entity_poly.entity_id
_entity_poly.type
_entity_poly.pdbx_seq_one_letter_code
_entity_poly.pdbx_strand_id
1 'polypeptide(L)'
;MVINLMLVAAWREGTTKSRELQIYNCCTGQRNPIKWKEFIGLSFKYMRKHPFSSVSWYPDGTVTASRTLNTVNRYLLHWLPAYIMDSAVWLTGGKPIMVRIQDKLDKAATCLQYFTTQEWQFDDENVRTLVTTLSEVDRREFSFDVAKIDWENYIENYILGIRRFIFKEDQASIPKARRHVSRLYWLYRMMQVLSVMCLWHFLTLRYAPLRQLWNNALRLLIHVARMLPFV
;
A
#
# COMPACT_ATOMS: atom_id res chain seq x y z
N MET A 1 4.51 -11.55 19.34
CA MET A 1 3.58 -10.74 20.15
C MET A 1 2.27 -11.47 20.41
N VAL A 2 1.39 -11.68 19.41
CA VAL A 2 0.10 -12.38 19.64
C VAL A 2 0.29 -13.77 20.25
N ILE A 3 1.22 -14.56 19.71
CA ILE A 3 1.54 -15.91 20.25
C ILE A 3 2.00 -15.83 21.71
N ASN A 4 2.88 -14.88 22.05
CA ASN A 4 3.35 -14.69 23.43
C ASN A 4 2.20 -14.31 24.36
N LEU A 5 1.32 -13.39 23.94
CA LEU A 5 0.13 -13.05 24.70
C LEU A 5 -0.78 -14.27 24.90
N MET A 6 -1.00 -15.08 23.86
CA MET A 6 -1.80 -16.30 23.96
C MET A 6 -1.23 -17.28 24.99
N LEU A 7 0.10 -17.48 24.98
CA LEU A 7 0.77 -18.37 25.94
C LEU A 7 0.62 -17.86 27.38
N VAL A 8 0.86 -16.56 27.60
CA VAL A 8 0.76 -15.96 28.93
C VAL A 8 -0.68 -15.91 29.42
N ALA A 9 -1.64 -15.59 28.55
CA ALA A 9 -3.05 -15.61 28.89
C ALA A 9 -3.49 -17.02 29.28
N ALA A 10 -3.11 -18.05 28.51
CA ALA A 10 -3.42 -19.44 28.84
C ALA A 10 -2.81 -19.88 30.19
N TRP A 11 -1.56 -19.50 30.45
CA TRP A 11 -0.92 -19.73 31.75
C TRP A 11 -1.67 -19.03 32.88
N ARG A 12 -2.07 -17.76 32.69
CA ARG A 12 -2.79 -16.98 33.71
C ARG A 12 -4.12 -17.63 34.05
N GLU A 13 -4.93 -17.97 33.05
CA GLU A 13 -6.23 -18.62 33.27
C GLU A 13 -6.09 -19.99 33.93
N GLY A 14 -5.09 -20.79 33.51
CA GLY A 14 -4.83 -22.11 34.09
C GLY A 14 -4.38 -22.07 35.55
N THR A 15 -3.70 -20.99 35.97
CA THR A 15 -3.15 -20.84 37.32
C THR A 15 -4.09 -20.13 38.30
N THR A 16 -4.82 -19.10 37.86
CA THR A 16 -5.76 -18.38 38.73
C THR A 16 -7.11 -19.08 38.84
N LYS A 17 -7.50 -19.88 37.84
CA LYS A 17 -8.81 -20.54 37.76
C LYS A 17 -9.96 -19.54 38.00
N SER A 18 -9.88 -18.37 37.36
CA SER A 18 -10.93 -17.36 37.41
C SER A 18 -12.27 -17.96 36.97
N ARG A 19 -13.36 -17.60 37.66
CA ARG A 19 -14.72 -17.93 37.23
C ARG A 19 -15.25 -16.95 36.18
N GLU A 20 -14.63 -15.78 36.05
CA GLU A 20 -15.00 -14.75 35.10
C GLU A 20 -14.18 -14.85 33.81
N LEU A 21 -14.86 -14.74 32.67
CA LEU A 21 -14.24 -14.75 31.35
C LEU A 21 -13.40 -13.48 31.15
N GLN A 22 -12.09 -13.68 30.99
CA GLN A 22 -11.17 -12.60 30.65
C GLN A 22 -11.00 -12.48 29.13
N ILE A 23 -11.10 -11.26 28.60
CA ILE A 23 -10.88 -10.96 27.18
C ILE A 23 -9.58 -10.17 27.05
N TYR A 24 -8.64 -10.69 26.27
CA TYR A 24 -7.33 -10.08 26.04
C TYR A 24 -7.22 -9.55 24.60
N ASN A 25 -7.43 -8.24 24.42
CA ASN A 25 -7.35 -7.60 23.10
C ASN A 25 -5.90 -7.19 22.75
N CYS A 26 -5.28 -7.89 21.80
CA CYS A 26 -3.94 -7.54 21.29
C CYS A 26 -4.02 -6.45 20.22
N CYS A 27 -4.24 -5.20 20.62
CA CYS A 27 -4.51 -4.10 19.69
C CYS A 27 -3.50 -2.96 19.84
N THR A 28 -3.12 -2.33 18.74
CA THR A 28 -2.18 -1.19 18.75
C THR A 28 -2.90 0.16 18.84
N GLY A 29 -4.21 0.23 18.59
CA GLY A 29 -4.96 1.47 18.38
C GLY A 29 -4.82 2.53 19.48
N GLN A 30 -4.89 2.12 20.75
CA GLN A 30 -4.79 3.05 21.88
C GLN A 30 -3.35 3.46 22.24
N ARG A 31 -2.37 2.59 21.97
CA ARG A 31 -1.01 2.72 22.52
C ARG A 31 0.04 3.10 21.48
N ASN A 32 -0.12 2.65 20.24
CA ASN A 32 0.79 2.91 19.14
C ASN A 32 0.06 2.75 17.80
N PRO A 33 -0.92 3.62 17.48
CA PRO A 33 -1.70 3.51 16.24
C PRO A 33 -0.83 3.80 15.01
N ILE A 34 -1.19 3.19 13.87
CA ILE A 34 -0.64 3.52 12.55
C ILE A 34 -1.77 3.98 11.62
N LYS A 35 -1.56 5.08 10.91
CA LYS A 35 -2.53 5.60 9.93
C LYS A 35 -2.40 4.86 8.60
N TRP A 36 -3.51 4.67 7.89
CA TRP A 36 -3.50 4.03 6.56
C TRP A 36 -2.51 4.65 5.57
N LYS A 37 -2.42 5.99 5.54
CA LYS A 37 -1.48 6.71 4.67
C LYS A 37 -0.02 6.33 4.97
N GLU A 38 0.31 6.18 6.24
CA GLU A 38 1.65 5.82 6.70
C GLU A 38 1.95 4.34 6.41
N PHE A 39 1.04 3.44 6.76
CA PHE A 39 1.15 2.01 6.48
C PHE A 39 1.39 1.74 4.99
N ILE A 40 0.57 2.35 4.11
CA ILE A 40 0.69 2.19 2.66
C ILE A 40 1.97 2.85 2.14
N GLY A 41 2.35 4.02 2.67
CA GLY A 41 3.60 4.70 2.31
C GLY A 41 4.84 3.86 2.62
N LEU A 42 4.93 3.31 3.83
CA LEU A 42 6.00 2.40 4.26
C LEU A 42 5.99 1.11 3.43
N SER A 43 4.82 0.53 3.19
CA SER A 43 4.67 -0.67 2.37
C SER A 43 5.24 -0.46 0.97
N PHE A 44 4.86 0.62 0.27
CA PHE A 44 5.41 0.92 -1.05
C PHE A 44 6.90 1.29 -1.02
N LYS A 45 7.38 1.99 0.02
CA LYS A 45 8.82 2.27 0.20
C LYS A 45 9.60 0.96 0.22
N TYR A 46 9.17 -0.02 1.01
CA TYR A 46 9.88 -1.28 1.17
C TYR A 46 9.65 -2.27 0.03
N MET A 47 8.48 -2.27 -0.60
CA MET A 47 8.26 -3.00 -1.86
C MET A 47 9.18 -2.48 -2.97
N ARG A 48 9.55 -1.20 -3.00
CA ARG A 48 10.52 -0.66 -3.96
C ARG A 48 11.97 -0.93 -3.57
N LYS A 49 12.28 -0.96 -2.27
CA LYS A 49 13.59 -1.35 -1.73
C LYS A 49 13.89 -2.84 -1.98
N HIS A 50 12.89 -3.70 -1.80
CA HIS A 50 12.97 -5.17 -1.88
C HIS A 50 11.94 -5.76 -2.86
N PRO A 51 11.99 -5.40 -4.15
CA PRO A 51 10.90 -5.64 -5.10
C PRO A 51 10.79 -7.09 -5.54
N PHE A 52 9.56 -7.61 -5.65
CA PHE A 52 9.30 -8.94 -6.20
C PHE A 52 9.65 -9.01 -7.69
N SER A 53 10.09 -10.18 -8.14
CA SER A 53 10.58 -10.41 -9.51
C SER A 53 9.45 -10.35 -10.55
N SER A 54 8.22 -10.69 -10.16
CA SER A 54 7.06 -10.80 -11.06
C SER A 54 6.05 -9.64 -10.91
N VAL A 55 6.51 -8.45 -10.52
CA VAL A 55 5.63 -7.28 -10.42
C VAL A 55 5.22 -6.79 -11.81
N SER A 56 3.91 -6.65 -12.05
CA SER A 56 3.37 -6.19 -13.34
C SER A 56 3.32 -4.67 -13.49
N TRP A 57 3.34 -3.92 -12.37
CA TRP A 57 3.20 -2.46 -12.38
C TRP A 57 4.06 -1.81 -11.29
N TYR A 58 4.51 -0.57 -11.51
CA TYR A 58 5.32 0.14 -10.51
C TYR A 58 4.56 0.23 -9.17
N PRO A 59 5.15 -0.20 -8.02
CA PRO A 59 4.47 -0.18 -6.73
C PRO A 59 4.23 1.26 -6.25
N ASP A 60 3.03 1.74 -6.52
CA ASP A 60 2.55 3.05 -6.13
C ASP A 60 1.02 3.02 -5.97
N GLY A 61 0.50 4.00 -5.23
CA GLY A 61 -0.91 4.09 -4.93
C GLY A 61 -1.18 5.07 -3.80
N THR A 62 -2.45 5.47 -3.68
CA THR A 62 -2.90 6.34 -2.61
C THR A 62 -4.16 5.78 -1.99
N VAL A 63 -4.33 6.07 -0.70
CA VAL A 63 -5.60 5.92 0.00
C VAL A 63 -6.38 7.23 -0.09
N THR A 64 -7.70 7.15 -0.04
CA THR A 64 -8.58 8.33 -0.05
C THR A 64 -9.78 8.09 0.84
N ALA A 65 -10.24 9.14 1.54
CA ALA A 65 -11.49 9.13 2.29
C ALA A 65 -12.72 9.41 1.39
N SER A 66 -12.52 9.90 0.16
CA SER A 66 -13.61 10.21 -0.77
C SER A 66 -14.05 8.95 -1.52
N ARG A 67 -15.29 8.52 -1.27
CA ARG A 67 -15.92 7.38 -1.96
C ARG A 67 -16.00 7.61 -3.47
N THR A 68 -16.31 8.84 -3.88
CA THR A 68 -16.38 9.21 -5.31
C THR A 68 -15.02 9.10 -5.97
N LEU A 69 -13.98 9.69 -5.37
CA LEU A 69 -12.61 9.60 -5.90
C LEU A 69 -12.12 8.15 -5.94
N ASN A 70 -12.41 7.37 -4.89
CA ASN A 70 -12.09 5.94 -4.86
C ASN A 70 -12.80 5.18 -5.98
N THR A 71 -14.06 5.49 -6.25
CA THR A 71 -14.85 4.83 -7.32
C THR A 71 -14.29 5.16 -8.69
N VAL A 72 -13.94 6.43 -8.95
CA VAL A 72 -13.29 6.87 -10.18
C VAL A 72 -11.94 6.17 -10.36
N ASN A 73 -11.08 6.19 -9.34
CA ASN A 73 -9.78 5.52 -9.36
C ASN A 73 -9.94 4.01 -9.58
N ARG A 74 -10.93 3.38 -8.94
CA ARG A 74 -11.22 1.96 -9.09
C ARG A 74 -11.50 1.58 -10.54
N TYR A 75 -12.35 2.34 -11.23
CA TYR A 75 -12.64 2.04 -12.63
C TYR A 75 -11.49 2.41 -13.56
N LEU A 76 -10.87 3.59 -13.39
CA LEU A 76 -9.86 4.10 -14.30
C LEU A 76 -8.47 3.47 -14.12
N LEU A 77 -8.06 3.17 -12.89
CA LEU A 77 -6.71 2.71 -12.57
C LEU A 77 -6.62 1.19 -12.34
N HIS A 78 -7.75 0.50 -12.17
CA HIS A 78 -7.77 -0.94 -11.92
C HIS A 78 -8.57 -1.71 -12.99
N TRP A 79 -9.88 -1.45 -13.13
CA TRP A 79 -10.71 -2.22 -14.07
C TRP A 79 -10.39 -1.94 -15.53
N LEU A 80 -10.32 -0.67 -15.94
CA LEU A 80 -10.04 -0.31 -17.33
C LEU A 80 -8.69 -0.89 -17.82
N PRO A 81 -7.56 -0.76 -17.08
CA PRO A 81 -6.33 -1.43 -17.45
C PRO A 81 -6.43 -2.95 -17.50
N ALA A 82 -7.19 -3.58 -16.58
CA ALA A 82 -7.40 -5.02 -16.58
C ALA A 82 -8.09 -5.50 -17.86
N TYR A 83 -9.14 -4.80 -18.31
CA TYR A 83 -9.80 -5.10 -19.59
C TYR A 83 -8.87 -4.89 -20.79
N ILE A 84 -8.12 -3.78 -20.83
CA ILE A 84 -7.16 -3.52 -21.91
C ILE A 84 -6.11 -4.64 -22.01
N MET A 85 -5.54 -5.05 -20.88
CA MET A 85 -4.56 -6.13 -20.83
C MET A 85 -5.14 -7.47 -21.29
N ASP A 86 -6.34 -7.83 -20.79
CA ASP A 86 -6.99 -9.08 -21.17
C ASP A 86 -7.40 -9.09 -22.65
N SER A 87 -7.88 -7.97 -23.19
CA SER A 87 -8.18 -7.84 -24.62
C SER A 87 -6.92 -8.01 -25.47
N ALA A 88 -5.80 -7.37 -25.10
CA ALA A 88 -4.53 -7.53 -25.82
C ALA A 88 -4.03 -8.98 -25.78
N VAL A 89 -4.06 -9.61 -24.60
CA VAL A 89 -3.67 -11.02 -24.42
C VAL A 89 -4.55 -11.93 -25.28
N TRP A 90 -5.87 -11.73 -25.26
CA TRP A 90 -6.82 -12.50 -26.06
C TRP A 90 -6.58 -12.36 -27.56
N LEU A 91 -6.35 -11.14 -28.06
CA LEU A 91 -6.04 -10.89 -29.48
C LEU A 91 -4.74 -11.54 -29.93
N THR A 92 -3.78 -11.74 -29.02
CA THR A 92 -2.52 -12.44 -29.30
C THR A 92 -2.59 -13.96 -29.08
N GLY A 93 -3.79 -14.51 -28.84
CA GLY A 93 -4.02 -15.95 -28.63
C GLY A 93 -3.69 -16.45 -27.22
N GLY A 94 -3.39 -15.54 -26.28
CA GLY A 94 -3.13 -15.86 -24.89
C GLY A 94 -4.41 -15.99 -24.04
N LYS A 95 -4.24 -16.45 -22.80
CA LYS A 95 -5.35 -16.61 -21.84
C LYS A 95 -5.51 -15.36 -20.95
N PRO A 96 -6.60 -14.59 -21.08
CA PRO A 96 -6.86 -13.44 -20.22
C PRO A 96 -7.12 -13.86 -18.76
N ILE A 97 -6.57 -13.11 -17.80
CA ILE A 97 -6.68 -13.39 -16.36
C ILE A 97 -6.85 -12.14 -15.49
N MET A 98 -6.54 -10.95 -15.98
CA MET A 98 -6.45 -9.73 -15.17
C MET A 98 -7.82 -9.29 -14.65
N VAL A 99 -8.88 -9.38 -15.44
CA VAL A 99 -10.25 -9.06 -15.02
C VAL A 99 -10.69 -9.98 -13.87
N ARG A 100 -10.30 -11.27 -13.93
CA ARG A 100 -10.61 -12.24 -12.86
C ARG A 100 -9.83 -11.96 -11.58
N ILE A 101 -8.57 -11.52 -11.70
CA ILE A 101 -7.78 -11.07 -10.54
C ILE A 101 -8.43 -9.83 -9.93
N GLN A 102 -8.83 -8.87 -10.75
CA GLN A 102 -9.47 -7.64 -10.30
C GLN A 102 -10.80 -7.90 -9.59
N ASP A 103 -11.63 -8.82 -10.09
CA ASP A 103 -12.87 -9.23 -9.43
C ASP A 103 -12.63 -9.80 -8.03
N LYS A 104 -11.60 -10.65 -7.86
CA LYS A 104 -11.23 -11.19 -6.54
C LYS A 104 -10.76 -10.08 -5.58
N LEU A 105 -9.95 -9.15 -6.08
CA LEU A 105 -9.47 -8.02 -5.28
C LEU A 105 -10.61 -7.08 -4.88
N ASP A 106 -11.55 -6.79 -5.78
CA ASP A 106 -12.71 -5.93 -5.49
C ASP A 106 -13.65 -6.57 -4.46
N LYS A 107 -13.89 -7.88 -4.55
CA LYS A 107 -14.66 -8.63 -3.54
C LYS A 107 -13.98 -8.61 -2.17
N ALA A 108 -12.67 -8.84 -2.12
CA ALA A 108 -11.91 -8.77 -0.87
C ALA A 108 -11.95 -7.36 -0.27
N ALA A 109 -11.73 -6.32 -1.08
CA ALA A 109 -11.81 -4.93 -0.64
C ALA A 109 -13.22 -4.57 -0.13
N THR A 110 -14.27 -5.03 -0.80
CA THR A 110 -15.66 -4.81 -0.39
C THR A 110 -15.96 -5.48 0.96
N CYS A 111 -15.51 -6.72 1.15
CA CYS A 111 -15.65 -7.44 2.42
C CYS A 111 -14.95 -6.71 3.58
N LEU A 112 -13.77 -6.14 3.31
CA LEU A 112 -12.97 -5.43 4.31
C LEU A 112 -13.39 -3.96 4.51
N GLN A 113 -14.28 -3.41 3.67
CA GLN A 113 -14.58 -1.99 3.67
C GLN A 113 -15.06 -1.49 5.04
N TYR A 114 -16.02 -2.19 5.65
CA TYR A 114 -16.58 -1.83 6.96
C TYR A 114 -15.49 -1.68 8.04
N PHE A 115 -14.56 -2.63 8.08
CA PHE A 115 -13.48 -2.65 9.07
C PHE A 115 -12.39 -1.62 8.79
N THR A 116 -12.11 -1.33 7.52
CA THR A 116 -10.98 -0.49 7.11
C THR A 116 -11.32 0.99 7.00
N THR A 117 -12.61 1.36 6.92
CA THR A 117 -13.05 2.77 6.83
C THR A 117 -13.62 3.33 8.12
N GLN A 118 -13.63 2.55 9.20
CA GLN A 118 -14.07 2.99 10.53
C GLN A 118 -12.88 3.00 11.50
N GLU A 119 -13.00 3.82 12.55
CA GLU A 119 -12.05 3.84 13.64
C GLU A 119 -12.57 2.97 14.78
N TRP A 120 -11.70 2.08 15.24
CA TRP A 120 -12.04 1.11 16.28
C TRP A 120 -11.13 1.31 17.46
N GLN A 121 -11.76 1.50 18.61
CA GLN A 121 -11.08 1.61 19.89
C GLN A 121 -11.40 0.38 20.71
N PHE A 122 -10.41 -0.49 20.87
CA PHE A 122 -10.50 -1.66 21.72
C PHE A 122 -9.82 -1.37 23.04
N ASP A 123 -10.48 -1.71 24.14
CA ASP A 123 -9.88 -1.69 25.45
C ASP A 123 -8.87 -2.83 25.59
N ASP A 124 -7.67 -2.51 26.04
CA ASP A 124 -6.55 -3.42 26.25
C ASP A 124 -6.13 -3.52 27.73
N GLU A 125 -6.96 -3.04 28.67
CA GLU A 125 -6.66 -3.04 30.10
C GLU A 125 -6.26 -4.42 30.63
N ASN A 126 -6.97 -5.48 30.26
CA ASN A 126 -6.64 -6.84 30.66
C ASN A 126 -5.24 -7.27 30.19
N VAL A 127 -4.81 -6.84 29.01
CA VAL A 127 -3.46 -7.12 28.50
C VAL A 127 -2.42 -6.33 29.29
N ARG A 128 -2.69 -5.05 29.60
CA ARG A 128 -1.78 -4.22 30.41
C ARG A 128 -1.63 -4.78 31.82
N THR A 129 -2.72 -5.16 32.45
CA THR A 129 -2.73 -5.81 33.77
C THR A 129 -2.01 -7.16 33.73
N LEU A 130 -2.20 -7.95 32.67
CA LEU A 130 -1.51 -9.24 32.53
C LEU A 130 0.01 -9.08 32.55
N VAL A 131 0.55 -8.07 31.87
CA VAL A 131 2.00 -7.78 31.90
C VAL A 131 2.47 -7.52 33.32
N THR A 132 1.69 -6.82 34.16
CA THR A 132 2.12 -6.50 35.53
C THR A 132 2.24 -7.73 36.43
N THR A 133 1.54 -8.81 36.10
CA THR A 133 1.59 -10.08 36.84
C THR A 133 2.84 -10.92 36.55
N LEU A 134 3.54 -10.64 35.45
CA LEU A 134 4.73 -11.39 35.04
C LEU A 134 5.98 -10.96 35.81
N SER A 135 6.87 -11.92 36.03
CA SER A 135 8.24 -11.65 36.49
C SER A 135 9.02 -10.85 35.43
N GLU A 136 10.09 -10.17 35.83
CA GLU A 136 10.91 -9.40 34.87
C GLU A 136 11.54 -10.29 33.79
N VAL A 137 11.86 -11.55 34.12
CA VAL A 137 12.37 -12.53 33.16
C VAL A 137 11.29 -12.88 32.13
N ASP A 138 10.09 -13.23 32.59
CA ASP A 138 8.98 -13.61 31.69
C ASP A 138 8.50 -12.44 30.83
N ARG A 139 8.53 -11.21 31.34
CA ARG A 139 8.19 -10.01 30.56
C ARG A 139 9.13 -9.81 29.36
N ARG A 140 10.40 -10.18 29.51
CA ARG A 140 11.41 -10.07 28.44
C ARG A 140 11.25 -11.20 27.43
N GLU A 141 11.11 -12.44 27.91
CA GLU A 141 10.98 -13.62 27.07
C GLU A 141 9.66 -13.62 26.29
N PHE A 142 8.54 -13.39 26.99
CA PHE A 142 7.20 -13.39 26.43
C PHE A 142 6.71 -11.96 26.16
N SER A 143 7.50 -11.15 25.45
CA SER A 143 7.09 -9.77 25.17
C SER A 143 5.89 -9.69 24.20
N PHE A 144 4.85 -8.96 24.60
CA PHE A 144 3.68 -8.62 23.78
C PHE A 144 3.26 -7.15 23.93
N ASP A 145 4.20 -6.29 24.31
CA ASP A 145 3.95 -4.86 24.46
C ASP A 145 3.93 -4.12 23.12
N VAL A 146 2.73 -3.89 22.59
CA VAL A 146 2.46 -3.19 21.30
C VAL A 146 3.04 -1.79 21.20
N ALA A 147 3.28 -1.12 22.34
CA ALA A 147 3.86 0.21 22.35
C ALA A 147 5.31 0.24 21.83
N LYS A 148 6.00 -0.91 21.84
CA LYS A 148 7.40 -1.05 21.40
C LYS A 148 7.55 -1.38 19.92
N ILE A 149 6.44 -1.45 19.17
CA ILE A 149 6.50 -1.73 17.73
C ILE A 149 7.12 -0.53 17.01
N ASP A 150 8.28 -0.75 16.40
CA ASP A 150 8.82 0.12 15.36
C ASP A 150 8.11 -0.23 14.04
N TRP A 151 7.17 0.62 13.62
CA TRP A 151 6.37 0.40 12.42
C TRP A 151 7.20 0.32 11.15
N GLU A 152 8.29 1.07 11.06
CA GLU A 152 9.15 1.08 9.87
C GLU A 152 9.90 -0.26 9.74
N ASN A 153 10.57 -0.68 10.80
CA ASN A 153 11.26 -1.98 10.84
C ASN A 153 10.27 -3.16 10.71
N TYR A 154 9.11 -3.07 11.36
CA TYR A 154 8.07 -4.09 11.27
C TYR A 154 7.57 -4.28 9.84
N ILE A 155 7.27 -3.20 9.12
CA ILE A 155 6.79 -3.26 7.73
C ILE A 155 7.90 -3.72 6.77
N GLU A 156 9.16 -3.30 6.98
CA GLU A 156 10.29 -3.81 6.18
C GLU A 156 10.40 -5.35 6.31
N ASN A 157 10.39 -5.86 7.54
CA ASN A 157 10.45 -7.29 7.81
C ASN A 157 9.22 -8.03 7.26
N TYR A 158 8.04 -7.41 7.33
CA TYR A 158 6.82 -7.96 6.75
C TYR A 158 6.94 -8.15 5.23
N ILE A 159 7.45 -7.15 4.50
CA ILE A 159 7.68 -7.24 3.05
C ILE A 159 8.76 -8.29 2.71
N LEU A 160 9.86 -8.33 3.48
CA LEU A 160 10.89 -9.38 3.32
C LEU A 160 10.33 -10.79 3.59
N GLY A 161 9.44 -10.92 4.57
CA GLY A 161 8.72 -12.15 4.87
C GLY A 161 7.83 -12.60 3.72
N ILE A 162 7.02 -11.69 3.16
CA ILE A 162 6.20 -11.96 1.97
C ILE A 162 7.07 -12.46 0.82
N ARG A 163 8.19 -11.77 0.54
CA ARG A 163 9.13 -12.16 -0.52
C ARG A 163 9.64 -13.59 -0.32
N ARG A 164 10.12 -13.90 0.89
CA ARG A 164 10.77 -15.18 1.20
C ARG A 164 9.77 -16.33 1.29
N PHE A 165 8.63 -16.14 1.96
CA PHE A 165 7.74 -17.23 2.33
C PHE A 165 6.54 -17.39 1.40
N ILE A 166 5.99 -16.28 0.89
CA ILE A 166 4.83 -16.32 -0.04
C ILE A 166 5.32 -16.48 -1.48
N PHE A 167 6.22 -15.60 -1.92
CA PHE A 167 6.75 -15.64 -3.29
C PHE A 167 7.93 -16.59 -3.48
N LYS A 168 8.50 -17.11 -2.38
CA LYS A 168 9.63 -18.05 -2.41
C LYS A 168 10.82 -17.53 -3.22
N GLU A 169 11.06 -16.22 -3.18
CA GLU A 169 12.16 -15.59 -3.92
C GLU A 169 13.45 -15.56 -3.09
N ASP A 170 14.56 -15.91 -3.74
CA ASP A 170 15.90 -15.80 -3.16
C ASP A 170 16.35 -14.32 -3.08
N GLN A 171 17.17 -13.99 -2.08
CA GLN A 171 17.77 -12.67 -1.90
C GLN A 171 18.65 -12.27 -3.10
N ALA A 172 19.30 -13.23 -3.76
CA ALA A 172 20.12 -12.96 -4.94
C ALA A 172 19.33 -12.40 -6.14
N SER A 173 17.99 -12.54 -6.15
CA SER A 173 17.15 -12.01 -7.23
C SER A 173 16.84 -10.50 -7.10
N ILE A 174 17.12 -9.88 -5.95
CA ILE A 174 16.82 -8.46 -5.68
C ILE A 174 17.43 -7.51 -6.73
N PRO A 175 18.72 -7.62 -7.13
CA PRO A 175 19.29 -6.71 -8.12
C PRO A 175 18.58 -6.78 -9.48
N LYS A 176 18.16 -7.98 -9.91
CA LYS A 176 17.39 -8.16 -11.15
C LYS A 176 16.00 -7.53 -11.02
N ALA A 177 15.30 -7.79 -9.92
CA ALA A 177 13.97 -7.24 -9.67
C ALA A 177 13.99 -5.71 -9.56
N ARG A 178 15.04 -5.11 -8.98
CA ARG A 178 15.23 -3.64 -8.95
C ARG A 178 15.33 -3.06 -10.35
N ARG A 179 16.12 -3.66 -11.25
CA ARG A 179 16.20 -3.22 -12.65
C ARG A 179 14.84 -3.28 -13.35
N HIS A 180 14.06 -4.32 -13.09
CA HIS A 180 12.69 -4.45 -13.62
C HIS A 180 11.79 -3.32 -13.10
N VAL A 181 11.77 -3.07 -11.80
CA VAL A 181 11.00 -1.97 -11.20
C VAL A 181 11.46 -0.59 -11.68
N SER A 182 12.75 -0.38 -11.94
CA SER A 182 13.25 0.86 -12.55
C SER A 182 12.70 1.09 -13.96
N ARG A 183 12.52 0.04 -14.77
CA ARG A 183 11.86 0.16 -16.09
C ARG A 183 10.39 0.51 -15.93
N LEU A 184 9.70 -0.16 -15.00
CA LEU A 184 8.31 0.14 -14.67
C LEU A 184 8.14 1.57 -14.16
N TYR A 185 9.10 2.10 -13.40
CA TYR A 185 9.10 3.49 -12.95
C TYR A 185 9.09 4.45 -14.14
N TRP A 186 9.97 4.27 -15.13
CA TRP A 186 10.01 5.14 -16.30
C TRP A 186 8.74 5.01 -17.14
N LEU A 187 8.23 3.80 -17.34
CA LEU A 187 6.95 3.58 -18.02
C LEU A 187 5.79 4.28 -17.30
N TYR A 188 5.74 4.17 -15.97
CA TYR A 188 4.77 4.83 -15.12
C TYR A 188 4.85 6.36 -15.26
N ARG A 189 6.05 6.95 -15.18
CA ARG A 189 6.27 8.39 -15.36
C ARG A 189 5.90 8.87 -16.76
N MET A 190 6.28 8.14 -17.80
CA MET A 190 5.90 8.47 -19.17
C MET A 190 4.38 8.46 -19.33
N MET A 191 3.70 7.45 -18.79
CA MET A 191 2.24 7.37 -18.84
C MET A 191 1.56 8.54 -18.12
N GLN A 192 2.09 8.97 -16.96
CA GLN A 192 1.59 10.15 -16.25
C GLN A 192 1.78 11.44 -17.06
N VAL A 193 2.95 11.63 -17.66
CA VAL A 193 3.21 12.82 -18.49
C VAL A 193 2.30 12.81 -19.72
N LEU A 194 2.17 11.66 -20.39
CA LEU A 194 1.26 11.49 -21.54
C LEU A 194 -0.19 11.76 -21.16
N SER A 195 -0.69 11.25 -20.02
CA SER A 195 -2.08 11.49 -19.61
C SER A 195 -2.36 12.97 -19.34
N VAL A 196 -1.43 13.68 -18.70
CA VAL A 196 -1.51 15.13 -18.48
C VAL A 196 -1.48 15.88 -19.81
N MET A 197 -0.59 15.53 -20.73
CA MET A 197 -0.51 16.17 -22.06
C MET A 197 -1.79 15.92 -22.88
N CYS A 198 -2.33 14.70 -22.88
CA CYS A 198 -3.58 14.38 -23.55
C CYS A 198 -4.77 15.17 -22.98
N LEU A 199 -4.87 15.25 -21.65
CA LEU A 199 -5.91 16.04 -20.98
C LEU A 199 -5.77 17.53 -21.33
N TRP A 200 -4.55 18.07 -21.26
CA TRP A 200 -4.27 19.45 -21.64
C TRP A 200 -4.66 19.74 -23.10
N HIS A 201 -4.24 18.87 -24.03
CA HIS A 201 -4.58 19.00 -25.43
C HIS A 201 -6.10 18.99 -25.63
N PHE A 202 -6.81 18.02 -25.03
CA PHE A 202 -8.27 17.95 -25.08
C PHE A 202 -8.94 19.24 -24.57
N LEU A 203 -8.50 19.78 -23.44
CA LEU A 203 -9.05 21.02 -22.88
C LEU A 203 -8.81 22.23 -23.79
N THR A 204 -7.62 22.37 -24.37
CA THR A 204 -7.31 23.46 -25.31
C THR A 204 -8.11 23.35 -26.62
N LEU A 205 -8.44 22.14 -27.08
CA LEU A 205 -9.32 21.97 -28.24
C LEU A 205 -10.76 22.43 -27.95
N ARG A 206 -11.23 22.22 -26.72
CA ARG A 206 -12.62 22.52 -26.32
C ARG A 206 -12.82 23.95 -25.80
N TYR A 207 -11.77 24.58 -25.27
CA TYR A 207 -11.88 25.89 -24.62
C TYR A 207 -10.93 26.92 -25.25
N ALA A 208 -11.49 27.75 -26.14
CA ALA A 208 -10.75 28.72 -26.93
C ALA A 208 -9.92 29.74 -26.10
N PRO A 209 -10.39 30.25 -24.94
CA PRO A 209 -9.57 31.15 -24.12
C PRO A 209 -8.30 30.48 -23.59
N LEU A 210 -8.39 29.23 -23.12
CA LEU A 210 -7.22 28.47 -22.65
C LEU A 210 -6.24 28.19 -23.79
N ARG A 211 -6.74 27.91 -24.99
CA ARG A 211 -5.90 27.76 -26.19
C ARG A 211 -5.15 29.05 -26.54
N GLN A 212 -5.82 30.21 -26.49
CA GLN A 212 -5.19 31.51 -26.75
C GLN A 212 -4.13 31.82 -25.70
N LEU A 213 -4.45 31.64 -24.42
CA LEU A 213 -3.52 31.86 -23.31
C LEU A 213 -2.29 30.95 -23.43
N TRP A 214 -2.48 29.67 -23.75
CA TRP A 214 -1.40 28.73 -23.99
C TRP A 214 -0.51 29.14 -25.16
N ASN A 215 -1.09 29.50 -26.30
CA ASN A 215 -0.34 29.91 -27.48
C ASN A 215 0.49 31.19 -27.21
N ASN A 216 -0.08 32.14 -26.46
CA ASN A 216 0.63 33.36 -26.08
C ASN A 216 1.79 33.06 -25.12
N ALA A 217 1.58 32.20 -24.12
CA ALA A 217 2.62 31.75 -23.19
C ALA A 217 3.74 31.01 -23.93
N LEU A 218 3.42 30.12 -24.87
CA LEU A 218 4.40 29.38 -25.67
C LEU A 218 5.22 30.33 -26.55
N ARG A 219 4.58 31.32 -27.18
CA ARG A 219 5.28 32.37 -27.95
C ARG A 219 6.23 33.18 -27.08
N LEU A 220 5.81 33.57 -25.89
CA LEU A 220 6.65 34.28 -24.93
C LEU A 220 7.85 33.43 -24.48
N LEU A 221 7.63 32.15 -24.16
CA LEU A 221 8.70 31.23 -23.78
C LEU A 221 9.72 31.04 -24.91
N ILE A 222 9.27 30.85 -26.14
CA ILE A 222 10.17 30.76 -27.31
C ILE A 222 10.93 32.07 -27.50
N HIS A 223 10.27 33.21 -27.30
CA HIS A 223 10.92 34.52 -27.41
C HIS A 223 12.00 34.72 -26.34
N VAL A 224 11.70 34.41 -25.07
CA VAL A 224 12.67 34.46 -23.97
C VAL A 224 13.80 33.45 -24.19
N ALA A 225 13.51 32.22 -24.62
CA ALA A 225 14.53 31.21 -24.89
C ALA A 225 15.48 31.63 -26.03
N ARG A 226 14.99 32.36 -27.04
CA ARG A 226 15.83 32.94 -28.11
C ARG A 226 16.68 34.12 -27.63
N MET A 227 16.26 34.80 -26.56
CA MET A 227 16.99 35.92 -25.96
C MET A 227 18.06 35.47 -24.97
N LEU A 228 17.99 34.22 -24.49
CA LEU A 228 19.05 33.63 -23.69
C LEU A 228 20.25 33.31 -24.61
N PRO A 229 21.43 33.92 -24.39
CA PRO A 229 22.62 33.54 -25.14
C PRO A 229 22.95 32.09 -24.78
N PHE A 230 23.10 31.24 -25.80
CA PHE A 230 23.67 29.91 -25.63
C PHE A 230 25.12 30.10 -25.14
N VAL A 231 25.36 29.78 -23.86
CA VAL A 231 26.69 29.61 -23.28
C VAL A 231 26.98 28.11 -23.20
#